data_AF-A0A952KL84-F1
#
_entry.id   AF-A0A952KL84-F1
#
_cell.length_a   1.000
_cell.length_b   1.000
_cell.length_c   1.000
_cell.angle_alpha   90.00
_cell.angle_beta   90.00
_cell.angle_gamma   90.00
#
_symmetry.space_group_name_H-M   'P 1'
#
loop_
_entity.id
_entity.type
_entity.pdbx_description
1 polymer ?
#
loop_
_entity_poly.entity_id
_entity_poly.type
_entity_poly.pdbx_seq_one_letter_code
_entity_poly.pdbx_strand_id
1 'polypeptide(L)'
;MTIKMRIILLVGCFALMASAITGLGIITIGDYNRILRDVSVAHDDAYRGEHLNRLVTAAVMESRGVYMSKDTTEAKKYADGVDKNLNDIQKLLTDWQAQLQSGQLPEFDAVKSKADEFVGFRRELARLGRDVSPEAANEQGNNEANRSNRKALQQNIDAMVADIHGKLDATNVRLEAFKTQRIWQFLLIAAGGIIALLAASLWVAFRQISRPLQHVTDSVVRIAEGAYDTAIPDARGHDEIASLWRSIRTLRDHAVEAEALKAHQREEELRIEQNMREERNRIAAEFEQNMGELARRFAESSRTVAESARSLTGNAEDASQRAQSVNHA
;
A
#
# COMPACT_ATOMS: atom_id res chain seq x y z
N MET A 1 -6.22 4.44 -20.54
CA MET A 1 -5.33 4.85 -19.44
C MET A 1 -4.03 4.09 -19.58
N THR A 2 -2.88 4.76 -19.50
CA THR A 2 -1.56 4.14 -19.69
C THR A 2 -1.21 3.15 -18.59
N ILE A 3 -0.34 2.17 -18.87
CA ILE A 3 0.17 1.23 -17.87
C ILE A 3 0.82 1.99 -16.71
N LYS A 4 1.63 3.01 -17.04
CA LYS A 4 2.28 3.88 -16.04
C LYS A 4 1.26 4.52 -15.09
N MET A 5 0.17 5.08 -15.63
CA MET A 5 -0.86 5.73 -14.82
C MET A 5 -1.58 4.72 -13.90
N ARG A 6 -1.82 3.48 -14.36
CA ARG A 6 -2.45 2.43 -13.55
C ARG A 6 -1.59 2.07 -12.34
N ILE A 7 -0.28 1.92 -12.55
CA ILE A 7 0.68 1.62 -11.49
C ILE A 7 0.76 2.80 -10.51
N ILE A 8 0.88 4.03 -10.99
CA ILE A 8 0.94 5.23 -10.13
C ILE A 8 -0.33 5.37 -9.28
N LEU A 9 -1.52 5.12 -9.85
CA LEU A 9 -2.76 5.15 -9.08
C LEU A 9 -2.76 4.09 -7.97
N LEU A 10 -2.34 2.85 -8.24
CA LEU A 10 -2.24 1.81 -7.22
C LEU A 10 -1.28 2.22 -6.10
N VAL A 11 -0.08 2.68 -6.43
CA VAL A 11 0.91 3.17 -5.46
C VAL A 11 0.34 4.35 -4.66
N GLY A 12 -0.38 5.26 -5.30
CA GLY A 12 -1.10 6.36 -4.65
C GLY A 12 -2.13 5.86 -3.64
N CYS A 13 -2.90 4.81 -3.97
CA CYS A 13 -3.84 4.20 -3.04
C CYS A 13 -3.14 3.55 -1.82
N PHE A 14 -1.99 2.90 -2.00
CA PHE A 14 -1.18 2.40 -0.89
C PHE A 14 -0.70 3.54 0.02
N ALA A 15 -0.20 4.63 -0.56
CA ALA A 15 0.25 5.79 0.19
C ALA A 15 -0.91 6.43 0.98
N LEU A 16 -2.08 6.60 0.36
CA LEU A 16 -3.27 7.13 1.03
C LEU A 16 -3.72 6.24 2.20
N MET A 17 -3.71 4.92 2.03
CA MET A 17 -4.03 3.98 3.11
C MET A 17 -3.04 4.10 4.27
N ALA A 18 -1.73 4.17 3.98
CA ALA A 18 -0.70 4.35 4.99
C ALA A 18 -0.86 5.68 5.74
N SER A 19 -1.16 6.77 5.03
CA SER A 19 -1.45 8.08 5.63
C SER A 19 -2.70 8.05 6.51
N ALA A 20 -3.77 7.37 6.09
CA ALA A 20 -4.99 7.22 6.87
C ALA A 20 -4.76 6.45 8.17
N ILE A 21 -4.03 5.32 8.12
CA ILE A 21 -3.66 4.53 9.30
C ILE A 21 -2.78 5.36 10.25
N THR A 22 -1.81 6.10 9.71
CA THR A 22 -0.94 6.97 10.50
C THR A 22 -1.73 8.08 11.20
N GLY A 23 -2.65 8.73 10.48
CA GLY A 23 -3.52 9.76 11.04
C GLY A 23 -4.42 9.23 12.16
N LEU A 24 -5.00 8.04 11.97
CA LEU A 24 -5.76 7.36 13.02
C LEU A 24 -4.89 7.02 14.24
N GLY A 25 -3.62 6.62 14.01
CA GLY A 25 -2.60 6.39 15.04
C GLY A 25 -2.38 7.62 15.90
N ILE A 26 -2.12 8.77 15.28
CA ILE A 26 -1.88 10.04 15.97
C ILE A 26 -3.09 10.45 16.81
N ILE A 27 -4.31 10.39 16.25
CA ILE A 27 -5.54 10.70 16.98
C ILE A 27 -5.71 9.75 18.18
N THR A 28 -5.47 8.46 17.98
CA THR A 28 -5.59 7.45 19.04
C THR A 28 -4.64 7.71 20.20
N ILE A 29 -3.37 8.05 19.90
CA ILE A 29 -2.38 8.39 20.92
C ILE A 29 -2.79 9.67 21.66
N GLY A 30 -3.31 10.67 20.95
CA GLY A 30 -3.82 11.91 21.56
C GLY A 30 -4.96 11.67 22.54
N ASP A 31 -5.97 10.88 22.13
CA ASP A 31 -7.09 10.49 22.98
C ASP A 31 -6.63 9.65 24.18
N TYR A 32 -5.74 8.68 23.96
CA TYR A 32 -5.18 7.83 25.00
C TYR A 32 -4.43 8.63 26.07
N ASN A 33 -3.59 9.58 25.65
CA ASN A 33 -2.86 10.46 26.56
C ASN A 33 -3.80 11.38 27.35
N ARG A 34 -4.93 11.79 26.77
CA ARG A 34 -5.96 12.56 27.49
C ARG A 34 -6.62 11.72 28.58
N ILE A 35 -7.06 10.51 28.25
CA ILE A 35 -7.69 9.60 29.22
C ILE A 35 -6.70 9.26 30.34
N LEU A 36 -5.43 8.97 30.02
CA LEU A 36 -4.41 8.71 31.04
C LEU A 36 -4.15 9.91 31.94
N ARG A 37 -4.22 11.14 31.40
CA ARG A 37 -4.11 12.34 32.23
C ARG A 37 -5.27 12.43 33.21
N ASP A 38 -6.49 12.16 32.76
CA ASP A 38 -7.69 12.18 33.62
C ASP A 38 -7.58 11.14 34.74
N VAL A 39 -7.09 9.93 34.42
CA VAL A 39 -6.79 8.87 35.41
C VAL A 39 -5.74 9.33 36.42
N SER A 40 -4.64 9.93 35.94
CA SER A 40 -3.57 10.42 36.81
C SER A 40 -4.07 11.51 37.76
N VAL A 41 -4.86 12.45 37.26
CA VAL A 41 -5.44 13.53 38.07
C VAL A 41 -6.38 12.97 39.13
N ALA A 42 -7.28 12.06 38.76
CA ALA A 42 -8.20 11.42 39.70
C ALA A 42 -7.46 10.59 40.77
N HIS A 43 -6.38 9.89 40.39
CA HIS A 43 -5.55 9.16 41.35
C HIS A 43 -4.84 10.10 42.34
N ASP A 44 -4.28 11.21 41.86
CA ASP A 44 -3.65 12.22 42.73
C ASP A 44 -4.67 12.86 43.67
N ASP A 45 -5.89 13.13 43.19
CA ASP A 45 -6.98 13.66 44.01
C ASP A 45 -7.44 12.66 45.08
N ALA A 46 -7.55 11.37 44.75
CA ALA A 46 -7.86 10.32 45.72
C ALA A 46 -6.77 10.23 46.79
N TYR A 47 -5.50 10.22 46.38
CA TYR A 47 -4.37 10.24 47.30
C TYR A 47 -4.41 11.44 48.25
N ARG A 48 -4.66 12.65 47.73
CA ARG A 48 -4.76 13.87 48.54
C ARG A 48 -5.93 13.80 49.52
N GLY A 49 -7.09 13.29 49.09
CA GLY A 49 -8.25 13.09 49.96
C GLY A 49 -7.99 12.12 51.11
N GLU A 50 -7.38 10.97 50.82
CA GLU A 50 -6.98 10.00 51.84
C GLU A 50 -5.86 10.53 52.75
N HIS A 51 -4.92 11.30 52.19
CA HIS A 51 -3.87 11.95 52.97
C HIS A 51 -4.44 13.00 53.93
N LEU A 52 -5.44 13.77 53.49
CA LEU A 52 -6.17 14.71 54.34
C LEU A 52 -6.86 13.97 55.50
N ASN A 53 -7.50 12.84 55.21
CA ASN A 53 -8.14 12.00 56.23
C ASN A 53 -7.13 11.51 57.29
N ARG A 54 -5.96 11.05 56.86
CA ARG A 54 -4.84 10.66 57.73
C ARG A 54 -4.39 11.83 58.61
N LEU A 55 -4.25 13.03 58.05
CA LEU A 55 -3.84 14.23 58.80
C LEU A 55 -4.89 14.66 59.83
N VAL A 56 -6.17 14.64 59.47
CA VAL A 56 -7.28 14.91 60.40
C VAL A 56 -7.24 13.92 61.57
N THR A 57 -7.06 12.63 61.28
CA THR A 57 -6.94 11.59 62.31
C THR A 57 -5.72 11.81 63.21
N ALA A 58 -4.57 12.16 62.63
CA ALA A 58 -3.35 12.47 63.39
C ALA A 58 -3.57 13.68 64.33
N ALA A 59 -4.16 14.76 63.84
CA ALA A 59 -4.49 15.94 64.67
C ALA A 59 -5.46 15.59 65.82
N VAL A 60 -6.41 14.68 65.59
CA VAL A 60 -7.32 14.19 66.63
C VAL A 60 -6.55 13.35 67.68
N MET A 61 -5.61 12.49 67.26
CA MET A 61 -4.80 11.70 68.19
C MET A 61 -3.89 12.59 69.05
N GLU A 62 -3.21 13.56 68.43
CA GLU A 62 -2.40 14.56 69.16
C GLU A 62 -3.25 15.38 70.13
N SER A 63 -4.46 15.79 69.71
CA SER A 63 -5.41 16.47 70.60
C SER A 63 -5.72 15.66 71.84
N ARG A 64 -5.75 14.31 71.73
CA ARG A 64 -5.95 13.44 72.90
C ARG A 64 -4.79 13.50 73.88
N GLY A 65 -3.56 13.53 73.36
CA GLY A 65 -2.37 13.71 74.17
C GLY A 65 -2.42 15.02 74.96
N VAL A 66 -2.90 16.12 74.34
CA VAL A 66 -3.00 17.43 75.02
C VAL A 66 -3.87 17.35 76.27
N TYR A 67 -5.10 16.85 76.15
CA TYR A 67 -6.01 16.83 77.31
C TYR A 67 -5.74 15.69 78.29
N MET A 68 -5.00 14.65 77.91
CA MET A 68 -4.58 13.56 78.80
C MET A 68 -3.26 13.84 79.54
N SER A 69 -2.61 14.96 79.21
CA SER A 69 -1.34 15.36 79.83
C SER A 69 -1.53 15.77 81.28
N LYS A 70 -0.50 15.56 82.10
CA LYS A 70 -0.54 15.89 83.54
C LYS A 70 -0.39 17.38 83.83
N ASP A 71 0.31 18.09 82.94
CA ASP A 71 0.62 19.50 83.06
C ASP A 71 0.83 20.13 81.67
N THR A 72 1.01 21.44 81.65
CA THR A 72 1.25 22.22 80.43
C THR A 72 2.56 21.89 79.73
N THR A 73 3.56 21.36 80.45
CA THR A 73 4.86 20.98 79.87
C THR A 73 4.72 19.70 79.05
N GLU A 74 3.99 18.71 79.55
CA GLU A 74 3.63 17.51 78.80
C GLU A 74 2.66 17.83 77.66
N ALA A 75 1.64 18.64 77.92
CA ALA A 75 0.63 19.05 76.94
C ALA A 75 1.25 19.78 75.74
N LYS A 76 2.29 20.60 75.98
CA LYS A 76 3.00 21.32 74.93
C LYS A 76 3.53 20.41 73.82
N LYS A 77 4.05 19.22 74.15
CA LYS A 77 4.61 18.29 73.15
C LYS A 77 3.54 17.84 72.15
N TYR A 78 2.36 17.51 72.65
CA TYR A 78 1.22 17.13 71.83
C TYR A 78 0.59 18.32 71.11
N ALA A 79 0.54 19.49 71.76
CA ALA A 79 0.03 20.72 71.14
C ALA A 79 0.87 21.15 69.94
N ASP A 80 2.21 21.03 70.02
CA ASP A 80 3.10 21.28 68.89
C ASP A 80 2.87 20.24 67.77
N GLY A 81 2.54 18.98 68.12
CA GLY A 81 2.10 17.94 67.19
C GLY A 81 0.76 18.26 66.51
N VAL A 82 -0.21 18.80 67.26
CA VAL A 82 -1.47 19.32 66.71
C VAL A 82 -1.16 20.42 65.70
N ASP A 83 -0.44 21.47 66.09
CA ASP A 83 -0.11 22.61 65.23
C ASP A 83 0.57 22.17 63.92
N LYS A 84 1.52 21.23 64.00
CA LYS A 84 2.16 20.65 62.82
C LYS A 84 1.15 20.03 61.85
N ASN A 85 0.29 19.12 62.34
CA ASN A 85 -0.70 18.46 61.49
C ASN A 85 -1.71 19.48 60.90
N LEU A 86 -2.09 20.51 61.66
CA LEU A 86 -2.98 21.57 61.17
C LEU A 86 -2.33 22.40 60.05
N ASN A 87 -1.05 22.72 60.19
CA ASN A 87 -0.29 23.42 59.15
C ASN A 87 -0.18 22.55 57.89
N ASP A 88 0.06 21.24 58.06
CA ASP A 88 0.09 20.29 56.94
C ASP A 88 -1.28 20.18 56.23
N ILE A 89 -2.39 20.20 56.98
CA ILE A 89 -3.76 20.24 56.42
C ILE A 89 -3.97 21.51 55.59
N GLN A 90 -3.65 22.68 56.15
CA GLN A 90 -3.84 23.96 55.45
C GLN A 90 -2.97 24.04 54.20
N LYS A 91 -1.72 23.58 54.28
CA LYS A 91 -0.82 23.53 53.13
C LYS A 91 -1.36 22.59 52.05
N LEU A 92 -1.76 21.37 52.42
CA LEU A 92 -2.33 20.41 51.47
C LEU A 92 -3.54 20.98 50.75
N LEU A 93 -4.49 21.57 51.47
CA LEU A 93 -5.70 22.15 50.88
C LEU A 93 -5.39 23.35 49.98
N THR A 94 -4.44 24.21 50.38
CA THR A 94 -4.04 25.36 49.57
C THR A 94 -3.36 24.92 48.27
N ASP A 95 -2.42 23.98 48.36
CA ASP A 95 -1.71 23.44 47.20
C ASP A 95 -2.66 22.68 46.27
N TRP A 96 -3.59 21.91 46.84
CA TRP A 96 -4.61 21.19 46.08
C TRP A 96 -5.51 22.17 45.33
N GLN A 97 -6.03 23.20 46.01
CA GLN A 97 -6.87 24.22 45.39
C GLN A 97 -6.18 24.94 44.23
N ALA A 98 -4.89 25.24 44.37
CA ALA A 98 -4.11 25.91 43.32
C ALA A 98 -3.94 25.06 42.04
N GLN A 99 -4.14 23.74 42.15
CA GLN A 99 -4.01 22.79 41.04
C GLN A 99 -5.35 22.38 40.44
N LEU A 100 -6.47 22.70 41.11
CA LEU A 100 -7.80 22.33 40.63
C LEU A 100 -8.21 23.15 39.40
N GLN A 101 -8.72 22.44 38.40
CA GLN A 101 -9.43 23.07 37.30
C GLN A 101 -10.85 23.44 37.70
N SER A 102 -11.41 24.46 37.04
CA SER A 102 -12.80 24.88 37.27
C SER A 102 -13.75 23.70 37.06
N GLY A 103 -14.54 23.38 38.10
CA GLY A 103 -15.52 22.30 38.08
C GLY A 103 -14.96 20.88 38.28
N GLN A 104 -13.66 20.71 38.56
CA GLN A 104 -13.04 19.39 38.72
C GLN A 104 -13.54 18.64 39.97
N LEU A 105 -13.56 19.31 41.13
CA LEU A 105 -14.06 18.79 42.41
C LEU A 105 -15.05 19.76 43.03
N PRO A 106 -16.35 19.68 42.68
CA PRO A 106 -17.38 20.55 43.24
C PRO A 106 -17.50 20.49 44.78
N GLU A 107 -17.17 19.35 45.37
CA GLU A 107 -17.24 19.08 46.81
C GLU A 107 -16.09 19.75 47.59
N PHE A 108 -15.02 20.15 46.89
CA PHE A 108 -13.78 20.62 47.50
C PHE A 108 -13.99 21.84 48.41
N ASP A 109 -14.81 22.79 47.99
CA ASP A 109 -15.06 24.02 48.76
C ASP A 109 -15.76 23.70 50.10
N ALA A 110 -16.66 22.72 50.11
CA ALA A 110 -17.33 22.26 51.33
C ALA A 110 -16.37 21.54 52.28
N VAL A 111 -15.45 20.74 51.74
CA VAL A 111 -14.36 20.11 52.51
C VAL A 111 -13.44 21.17 53.11
N LYS A 112 -12.98 22.11 52.28
CA LYS A 112 -12.08 23.19 52.71
C LYS A 112 -12.72 24.05 53.80
N SER A 113 -13.97 24.47 53.62
CA SER A 113 -14.69 25.26 54.62
C SER A 113 -14.79 24.54 55.97
N LYS A 114 -15.09 23.23 55.98
CA LYS A 114 -15.15 22.45 57.22
C LYS A 114 -13.79 22.18 57.83
N ALA A 115 -12.75 22.04 57.02
CA ALA A 115 -11.37 21.92 57.47
C ALA A 115 -10.88 23.21 58.13
N ASP A 116 -11.24 24.38 57.59
CA ASP A 116 -10.88 25.68 58.19
C ASP A 116 -11.52 25.85 59.58
N GLU A 117 -12.79 25.46 59.75
CA GLU A 117 -13.44 25.39 61.07
C GLU A 117 -12.72 24.41 62.02
N PHE A 118 -12.37 23.21 61.54
CA PHE A 118 -11.65 22.20 62.31
C PHE A 118 -10.29 22.74 62.79
N VAL A 119 -9.54 23.39 61.90
CA VAL A 119 -8.25 24.01 62.24
C VAL A 119 -8.43 25.09 63.30
N GLY A 120 -9.46 25.94 63.18
CA GLY A 120 -9.78 26.95 64.19
C GLY A 120 -10.01 26.35 65.58
N PHE A 121 -10.85 25.31 65.66
CA PHE A 121 -11.10 24.63 66.94
C PHE A 121 -9.85 23.98 67.52
N ARG A 122 -9.03 23.33 66.69
CA ARG A 122 -7.85 22.59 67.14
C ARG A 122 -6.68 23.50 67.51
N ARG A 123 -6.54 24.66 66.88
CA ARG A 123 -5.57 25.69 67.29
C ARG A 123 -5.89 26.24 68.67
N GLU A 124 -7.17 26.51 68.95
CA GLU A 124 -7.55 26.98 70.29
C GLU A 124 -7.33 25.91 71.37
N LEU A 125 -7.63 24.64 71.05
CA LEU A 125 -7.27 23.51 71.91
C LEU A 125 -5.77 23.47 72.22
N ALA A 126 -4.91 23.56 71.19
CA ALA A 126 -3.46 23.53 71.35
C ALA A 126 -2.95 24.72 72.18
N ARG A 127 -3.50 25.92 71.96
CA ARG A 127 -3.19 27.12 72.74
C ARG A 127 -3.56 26.95 74.21
N LEU A 128 -4.78 26.51 74.51
CA LEU A 128 -5.22 26.27 75.89
C LEU A 128 -4.37 25.21 76.59
N GLY A 129 -3.98 24.15 75.88
CA GLY A 129 -3.12 23.10 76.42
C GLY A 129 -1.70 23.58 76.75
N ARG A 130 -1.13 24.48 75.93
CA ARG A 130 0.19 25.08 76.19
C ARG A 130 0.16 26.13 77.30
N ASP A 131 -0.83 27.03 77.25
CA ASP A 131 -0.75 28.31 77.96
C ASP A 131 -1.62 28.35 79.21
N VAL A 132 -2.61 27.45 79.34
CA VAL A 132 -3.60 27.45 80.42
C VAL A 132 -3.56 26.16 81.22
N SER A 133 -4.19 25.09 80.71
CA SER A 133 -4.15 23.76 81.33
C SER A 133 -4.70 22.67 80.39
N PRO A 134 -4.33 21.39 80.60
CA PRO A 134 -4.95 20.25 79.92
C PRO A 134 -6.48 20.19 80.07
N GLU A 135 -7.01 20.59 81.23
CA GLU A 135 -8.45 20.60 81.51
C GLU A 135 -9.18 21.65 80.66
N ALA A 136 -8.64 22.87 80.55
CA ALA A 136 -9.21 23.90 79.69
C ALA A 136 -9.23 23.46 78.21
N ALA A 137 -8.16 22.80 77.76
CA ALA A 137 -8.10 22.20 76.43
C ALA A 137 -9.14 21.08 76.25
N ASN A 138 -9.41 20.28 77.29
CA ASN A 138 -10.45 19.24 77.25
C ASN A 138 -11.85 19.83 77.12
N GLU A 139 -12.19 20.87 77.90
CA GLU A 139 -13.50 21.52 77.85
C GLU A 139 -13.79 22.13 76.47
N GLN A 140 -12.77 22.76 75.87
CA GLN A 140 -12.87 23.27 74.50
C GLN A 140 -12.91 22.11 73.49
N GLY A 141 -12.05 21.12 73.62
CA GLY A 141 -11.76 20.15 72.56
C GLY A 141 -12.67 18.94 72.51
N ASN A 142 -13.31 18.63 73.64
CA ASN A 142 -14.12 17.44 73.87
C ASN A 142 -15.61 17.78 74.08
N ASN A 143 -16.12 18.72 73.29
CA ASN A 143 -17.51 19.12 73.30
C ASN A 143 -18.25 18.74 72.01
N GLU A 144 -19.56 19.00 71.99
CA GLU A 144 -20.42 18.59 70.88
C GLU A 144 -20.13 19.35 69.58
N ALA A 145 -19.78 20.63 69.67
CA ALA A 145 -19.42 21.44 68.49
C ALA A 145 -18.20 20.84 67.75
N ASN A 146 -17.15 20.49 68.49
CA ASN A 146 -15.96 19.82 67.95
C ASN A 146 -16.27 18.43 67.38
N ARG A 147 -17.11 17.65 68.06
CA ARG A 147 -17.53 16.32 67.57
C ARG A 147 -18.35 16.43 66.29
N SER A 148 -19.27 17.38 66.22
CA SER A 148 -20.12 17.64 65.06
C SER A 148 -19.30 18.11 63.86
N ASN A 149 -18.41 19.11 64.04
CA ASN A 149 -17.52 19.58 62.97
C ASN A 149 -16.62 18.45 62.43
N ARG A 150 -15.99 17.65 63.31
CA ARG A 150 -15.15 16.52 62.89
C ARG A 150 -15.96 15.47 62.11
N LYS A 151 -17.17 15.13 62.56
CA LYS A 151 -18.05 14.18 61.85
C LYS A 151 -18.42 14.70 60.46
N ALA A 152 -18.81 15.98 60.37
CA ALA A 152 -19.17 16.61 59.10
C ALA A 152 -17.97 16.71 58.14
N LEU A 153 -16.78 17.08 58.65
CA LEU A 153 -15.55 17.10 57.86
C LEU A 153 -15.21 15.71 57.32
N GLN A 154 -15.26 14.69 58.19
CA GLN A 154 -15.02 13.31 57.79
C GLN A 154 -16.00 12.86 56.70
N GLN A 155 -17.30 13.12 56.89
CA GLN A 155 -18.33 12.79 55.90
C GLN A 155 -18.10 13.48 54.56
N ASN A 156 -17.70 14.75 54.56
CA ASN A 156 -17.40 15.49 53.33
C ASN A 156 -16.16 14.91 52.62
N ILE A 157 -15.11 14.55 53.37
CA ILE A 157 -13.90 13.92 52.81
C ILE A 157 -14.26 12.55 52.21
N ASP A 158 -14.97 11.71 52.97
CA ASP A 158 -15.35 10.37 52.53
C ASP A 158 -16.24 10.42 51.28
N ALA A 159 -17.20 11.36 51.23
CA ALA A 159 -18.06 11.56 50.07
C ALA A 159 -17.27 12.02 48.83
N MET A 160 -16.34 12.98 49.01
CA MET A 160 -15.47 13.45 47.93
C MET A 160 -14.56 12.34 47.41
N VAL A 161 -13.92 11.57 48.29
CA VAL A 161 -13.05 10.44 47.91
C VAL A 161 -13.86 9.34 47.22
N ALA A 162 -15.07 9.04 47.70
CA ALA A 162 -15.95 8.07 47.05
C ALA A 162 -16.35 8.50 45.63
N ASP A 163 -16.66 9.78 45.42
CA ASP A 163 -16.95 10.32 44.09
C ASP A 163 -15.72 10.25 43.17
N ILE A 164 -14.52 10.59 43.69
CA ILE A 164 -13.26 10.46 42.94
C ILE A 164 -13.02 9.01 42.51
N HIS A 165 -13.19 8.04 43.42
CA HIS A 165 -13.08 6.61 43.08
C HIS A 165 -14.12 6.17 42.04
N GLY A 166 -15.37 6.64 42.16
CA GLY A 166 -16.40 6.37 41.16
C GLY A 166 -16.03 6.90 39.77
N LYS A 167 -15.49 8.12 39.69
CA LYS A 167 -14.97 8.71 38.44
C LYS A 167 -13.76 7.95 37.90
N LEU A 168 -12.86 7.49 38.77
CA LEU A 168 -11.69 6.70 38.40
C LEU A 168 -12.11 5.36 37.79
N ASP A 169 -13.03 4.64 38.42
CA ASP A 169 -13.56 3.36 37.92
C ASP A 169 -14.26 3.54 36.57
N ALA A 170 -15.12 4.56 36.44
CA ALA A 170 -15.78 4.88 35.19
C ALA A 170 -14.77 5.23 34.07
N THR A 171 -13.68 5.91 34.40
CA THR A 171 -12.62 6.28 33.46
C THR A 171 -11.79 5.06 33.05
N ASN A 172 -11.48 4.15 33.98
CA ASN A 172 -10.80 2.89 33.68
C ASN A 172 -11.63 1.99 32.77
N VAL A 173 -12.94 1.87 33.02
CA VAL A 173 -13.87 1.15 32.13
C VAL A 173 -13.88 1.77 30.73
N ARG A 174 -13.93 3.11 30.65
CA ARG A 174 -13.87 3.84 29.37
C ARG A 174 -12.55 3.61 28.64
N LEU A 175 -11.43 3.56 29.36
CA LEU A 175 -10.10 3.31 28.81
C LEU A 175 -10.01 1.92 28.18
N GLU A 176 -10.50 0.89 28.86
CA GLU A 176 -10.51 -0.48 28.32
C GLU A 176 -11.44 -0.59 27.10
N ALA A 177 -12.64 -0.02 27.16
CA ALA A 177 -13.54 0.03 26.01
C ALA A 177 -12.90 0.76 24.81
N PHE A 178 -12.23 1.89 25.07
CA PHE A 178 -11.50 2.64 24.05
C PHE A 178 -10.38 1.81 23.41
N LYS A 179 -9.56 1.12 24.21
CA LYS A 179 -8.50 0.23 23.70
C LYS A 179 -9.07 -0.85 22.80
N THR A 180 -10.07 -1.59 23.27
CA THR A 180 -10.69 -2.67 22.50
C THR A 180 -11.30 -2.14 21.20
N GLN A 181 -12.05 -1.04 21.25
CA GLN A 181 -12.66 -0.43 20.08
C GLN A 181 -11.61 0.03 19.05
N ARG A 182 -10.54 0.69 19.51
CA ARG A 182 -9.46 1.17 18.62
C ARG A 182 -8.70 0.02 17.98
N ILE A 183 -8.39 -1.06 18.72
CA ILE A 183 -7.75 -2.25 18.16
C ILE A 183 -8.58 -2.83 17.01
N TRP A 184 -9.89 -3.01 17.20
CA TRP A 184 -10.77 -3.52 16.14
C TRP A 184 -10.87 -2.56 14.95
N GLN A 185 -10.90 -1.25 15.17
CA GLN A 185 -10.87 -0.27 14.08
C GLN A 185 -9.57 -0.37 13.25
N PHE A 186 -8.40 -0.46 13.90
CA PHE A 186 -7.13 -0.67 13.21
C PHE A 186 -7.11 -1.98 12.43
N LEU A 187 -7.55 -3.08 13.04
CA LEU A 187 -7.60 -4.39 12.38
C LEU A 187 -8.51 -4.37 11.16
N LEU A 188 -9.72 -3.81 11.27
CA LEU A 188 -10.68 -3.75 10.16
C LEU A 188 -10.17 -2.86 9.02
N ILE A 189 -9.62 -1.68 9.33
CA ILE A 189 -9.08 -0.77 8.31
C ILE A 189 -7.84 -1.36 7.65
N ALA A 190 -6.91 -1.91 8.42
CA ALA A 190 -5.69 -2.50 7.89
C ALA A 190 -5.99 -3.76 7.07
N ALA A 191 -6.71 -4.74 7.63
CA ALA A 191 -7.04 -5.97 6.92
C ALA A 191 -7.93 -5.71 5.71
N GLY A 192 -8.98 -4.90 5.86
CA GLY A 192 -9.88 -4.54 4.76
C GLY A 192 -9.17 -3.76 3.66
N GLY A 193 -8.33 -2.79 4.02
CA GLY A 193 -7.51 -2.03 3.09
C GLY A 193 -6.50 -2.90 2.33
N ILE A 194 -5.79 -3.79 3.02
CA ILE A 194 -4.84 -4.73 2.42
C ILE A 194 -5.56 -5.65 1.43
N ILE A 195 -6.68 -6.27 1.83
CA ILE A 195 -7.45 -7.16 0.95
C ILE A 195 -7.95 -6.41 -0.28
N ALA A 196 -8.50 -5.20 -0.11
CA ALA A 196 -8.99 -4.38 -1.22
C ALA A 196 -7.87 -3.98 -2.18
N LEU A 197 -6.72 -3.54 -1.66
CA LEU A 197 -5.57 -3.15 -2.48
C LEU A 197 -4.91 -4.35 -3.17
N LEU A 198 -4.85 -5.52 -2.52
CA LEU A 198 -4.38 -6.75 -3.14
C LEU A 198 -5.32 -7.16 -4.28
N ALA A 199 -6.62 -7.17 -4.05
CA ALA A 199 -7.60 -7.50 -5.08
C ALA A 199 -7.52 -6.54 -6.28
N ALA A 200 -7.42 -5.23 -6.01
CA ALA A 200 -7.24 -4.21 -7.05
C ALA A 200 -5.92 -4.40 -7.82
N SER A 201 -4.83 -4.68 -7.11
CA SER A 201 -3.51 -4.90 -7.71
C SER A 201 -3.49 -6.14 -8.60
N LEU A 202 -4.04 -7.27 -8.12
CA LEU A 202 -4.14 -8.50 -8.90
C LEU A 202 -5.04 -8.30 -10.12
N TRP A 203 -6.15 -7.57 -9.98
CA TRP A 203 -7.04 -7.28 -11.09
C TRP A 203 -6.35 -6.44 -12.17
N VAL A 204 -5.62 -5.39 -11.80
CA VAL A 204 -4.83 -4.58 -12.76
C VAL A 204 -3.71 -5.43 -13.38
N ALA A 205 -2.95 -6.16 -12.56
CA ALA A 205 -1.82 -6.96 -13.04
C ALA A 205 -2.25 -8.03 -14.04
N PHE A 206 -3.24 -8.85 -13.69
CA PHE A 206 -3.67 -9.95 -14.55
C PHE A 206 -4.53 -9.49 -15.73
N ARG A 207 -5.54 -8.67 -15.47
CA ARG A 207 -6.58 -8.40 -16.47
C ARG A 207 -6.24 -7.21 -17.36
N GLN A 208 -5.52 -6.21 -16.84
CA GLN A 208 -5.21 -5.00 -17.59
C GLN A 208 -3.79 -4.96 -18.17
N ILE A 209 -2.84 -5.74 -17.64
CA ILE A 209 -1.44 -5.72 -18.10
C ILE A 209 -1.04 -7.08 -18.69
N SER A 210 -1.05 -8.14 -17.88
CA SER A 210 -0.51 -9.45 -18.24
C SER A 210 -1.26 -10.11 -19.39
N ARG A 211 -2.60 -10.22 -19.33
CA ARG A 211 -3.39 -10.82 -20.42
C ARG A 211 -3.24 -10.08 -21.76
N PRO A 212 -3.38 -8.73 -21.84
CA PRO A 212 -3.15 -8.02 -23.10
C PRO A 212 -1.73 -8.19 -23.65
N LEU A 213 -0.71 -8.19 -22.78
CA LEU A 213 0.67 -8.44 -23.22
C LEU A 213 0.86 -9.88 -23.74
N GLN A 214 0.28 -10.88 -23.09
CA GLN A 214 0.30 -12.26 -23.59
C GLN A 214 -0.35 -12.35 -24.98
N HIS A 215 -1.52 -11.74 -25.18
CA HIS A 215 -2.19 -11.75 -26.49
C HIS A 215 -1.35 -11.08 -27.59
N VAL A 216 -0.67 -9.98 -27.26
CA VAL A 216 0.27 -9.29 -28.14
C VAL A 216 1.44 -10.24 -28.49
N THR A 217 2.07 -10.87 -27.50
CA THR A 217 3.17 -11.82 -27.68
C THR A 217 2.76 -13.01 -28.55
N ASP A 218 1.63 -13.65 -28.25
CA ASP A 218 1.14 -14.82 -28.98
C ASP A 218 0.87 -14.47 -30.45
N SER A 219 0.34 -13.26 -30.72
CA SER A 219 0.09 -12.80 -32.08
C SER A 219 1.39 -12.56 -32.86
N VAL A 220 2.40 -11.99 -32.22
CA VAL A 220 3.73 -11.80 -32.84
C VAL A 220 4.36 -13.14 -33.20
N VAL A 221 4.31 -14.13 -32.29
CA VAL A 221 4.85 -15.48 -32.53
C VAL A 221 4.14 -16.11 -33.74
N ARG A 222 2.81 -16.09 -33.77
CA ARG A 222 2.03 -16.62 -34.89
C ARG A 222 2.35 -15.96 -36.24
N ILE A 223 2.49 -14.64 -36.26
CA ILE A 223 2.84 -13.91 -37.48
C ILE A 223 4.25 -14.31 -37.95
N ALA A 224 5.20 -14.47 -37.02
CA ALA A 224 6.55 -14.92 -37.34
C ALA A 224 6.59 -16.36 -37.88
N GLU A 225 5.65 -17.21 -37.47
CA GLU A 225 5.46 -18.58 -37.98
C GLU A 225 4.71 -18.64 -39.33
N GLY A 226 4.35 -17.49 -39.92
CA GLY A 226 3.68 -17.40 -41.22
C GLY A 226 2.15 -17.46 -41.17
N ALA A 227 1.54 -17.44 -39.97
CA ALA A 227 0.09 -17.39 -39.81
C ALA A 227 -0.43 -15.94 -39.97
N TYR A 228 -0.36 -15.41 -41.18
CA TYR A 228 -0.74 -14.02 -41.47
C TYR A 228 -2.25 -13.73 -41.41
N ASP A 229 -3.08 -14.76 -41.30
CA ASP A 229 -4.52 -14.66 -41.04
C ASP A 229 -4.86 -14.32 -39.57
N THR A 230 -3.84 -14.15 -38.72
CA THR A 230 -4.01 -13.82 -37.30
C THR A 230 -4.88 -12.56 -37.13
N ALA A 231 -6.00 -12.72 -36.40
CA ALA A 231 -6.92 -11.64 -36.09
C ALA A 231 -6.26 -10.62 -35.15
N ILE A 232 -5.97 -9.43 -35.67
CA ILE A 232 -5.43 -8.31 -34.90
C ILE A 232 -6.59 -7.44 -34.40
N PRO A 233 -6.79 -7.28 -33.08
CA PRO A 233 -7.84 -6.44 -32.52
C PRO A 233 -7.76 -4.99 -33.04
N ASP A 234 -8.93 -4.35 -33.17
CA ASP A 234 -8.98 -2.96 -33.57
C ASP A 234 -8.63 -2.03 -32.40
N ALA A 235 -7.37 -1.62 -32.34
CA ALA A 235 -6.80 -0.86 -31.23
C ALA A 235 -7.24 0.62 -31.27
N ARG A 236 -8.45 0.90 -30.77
CA ARG A 236 -9.00 2.27 -30.65
C ARG A 236 -8.46 3.08 -29.45
N GLY A 237 -7.65 2.45 -28.60
CA GLY A 237 -7.06 3.09 -27.42
C GLY A 237 -5.85 3.97 -27.74
N HIS A 238 -5.51 4.87 -26.82
CA HIS A 238 -4.29 5.70 -26.88
C HIS A 238 -3.23 5.26 -25.84
N ASP A 239 -3.34 4.04 -25.32
CA ASP A 239 -2.36 3.49 -24.36
C ASP A 239 -1.25 2.70 -25.06
N GLU A 240 -0.26 2.27 -24.27
CA GLU A 240 0.92 1.56 -24.77
C GLU A 240 0.54 0.25 -25.47
N ILE A 241 -0.47 -0.46 -24.96
CA ILE A 241 -0.97 -1.70 -25.57
C ILE A 241 -1.59 -1.43 -26.94
N ALA A 242 -2.39 -0.37 -27.06
CA ALA A 242 -2.96 0.02 -28.34
C ALA A 242 -1.89 0.50 -29.34
N SER A 243 -0.80 1.10 -28.86
CA SER A 243 0.36 1.40 -29.70
C SER A 243 1.02 0.12 -30.23
N LEU A 244 1.23 -0.88 -29.38
CA LEU A 244 1.81 -2.17 -29.78
C LEU A 244 0.96 -2.87 -30.84
N TRP A 245 -0.37 -2.91 -30.67
CA TRP A 245 -1.26 -3.52 -31.65
C TRP A 245 -1.21 -2.82 -33.02
N ARG A 246 -1.09 -1.50 -33.07
CA ARG A 246 -0.91 -0.75 -34.33
C ARG A 246 0.41 -1.13 -35.01
N SER A 247 1.50 -1.22 -34.24
CA SER A 247 2.79 -1.66 -34.76
C SER A 247 2.76 -3.09 -35.30
N ILE A 248 2.10 -4.02 -34.60
CA ILE A 248 1.94 -5.41 -35.05
C ILE A 248 1.11 -5.50 -36.33
N ARG A 249 0.07 -4.66 -36.47
CA ARG A 249 -0.72 -4.57 -37.71
C ARG A 249 0.17 -4.22 -38.90
N THR A 250 0.95 -3.15 -38.78
CA THR A 250 1.90 -2.74 -39.82
C THR A 250 2.92 -3.85 -40.11
N LEU A 251 3.46 -4.50 -39.09
CA LEU A 251 4.42 -5.60 -39.27
C LEU A 251 3.83 -6.79 -40.03
N ARG A 252 2.60 -7.20 -39.69
CA ARG A 252 1.88 -8.26 -40.42
C ARG A 252 1.65 -7.86 -41.87
N ASP A 253 1.16 -6.64 -42.10
CA ASP A 253 0.83 -6.18 -43.45
C ASP A 253 2.08 -6.17 -44.35
N HIS A 254 3.23 -5.73 -43.81
CA HIS A 254 4.53 -5.80 -44.50
C HIS A 254 4.99 -7.26 -44.73
N ALA A 255 4.76 -8.16 -43.77
CA ALA A 255 5.12 -9.56 -43.92
C ALA A 255 4.29 -10.28 -45.00
N VAL A 256 2.99 -9.96 -45.10
CA VAL A 256 2.10 -10.43 -46.16
C VAL A 256 2.58 -9.94 -47.53
N GLU A 257 2.90 -8.65 -47.65
CA GLU A 257 3.40 -8.07 -48.89
C GLU A 257 4.73 -8.71 -49.31
N ALA A 258 5.65 -8.93 -48.37
CA ALA A 258 6.92 -9.59 -48.64
C ALA A 258 6.73 -11.05 -49.10
N GLU A 259 5.77 -11.78 -48.53
CA GLU A 259 5.47 -13.15 -48.95
C GLU A 259 4.82 -13.18 -50.34
N ALA A 260 3.90 -12.25 -50.63
CA ALA A 260 3.31 -12.11 -51.96
C ALA A 260 4.36 -11.76 -53.02
N LEU A 261 5.32 -10.88 -52.70
CA LEU A 261 6.42 -10.54 -53.59
C LEU A 261 7.33 -11.75 -53.84
N LYS A 262 7.66 -12.53 -52.81
CA LYS A 262 8.43 -13.78 -52.97
C LYS A 262 7.70 -14.79 -53.84
N ALA A 263 6.38 -14.94 -53.66
CA ALA A 263 5.57 -15.84 -54.50
C ALA A 263 5.59 -15.38 -55.96
N HIS A 264 5.40 -14.09 -56.22
CA HIS A 264 5.49 -13.51 -57.57
C HIS A 264 6.87 -13.72 -58.21
N GLN A 265 7.95 -13.48 -57.46
CA GLN A 265 9.33 -13.73 -57.95
C GLN A 265 9.54 -15.20 -58.31
N ARG A 266 9.02 -16.12 -57.49
CA ARG A 266 9.15 -17.56 -57.73
C ARG A 266 8.34 -18.01 -58.96
N GLU A 267 7.15 -17.45 -59.17
CA GLU A 267 6.38 -17.67 -60.40
C GLU A 267 7.08 -17.12 -61.64
N GLU A 268 7.70 -15.94 -61.52
CA GLU A 268 8.45 -15.33 -62.62
C GLU A 268 9.72 -16.13 -62.96
N GLU A 269 10.47 -16.60 -61.96
CA GLU A 269 11.60 -17.51 -62.14
C GLU A 269 11.18 -18.81 -62.84
N LEU A 270 10.06 -19.41 -62.43
CA LEU A 270 9.51 -20.61 -63.07
C LEU A 270 9.09 -20.33 -64.53
N ARG A 271 8.46 -19.18 -64.81
CA ARG A 271 8.11 -18.78 -66.18
C ARG A 271 9.35 -18.55 -67.03
N ILE A 272 10.38 -17.89 -66.50
CA ILE A 272 11.65 -17.69 -67.20
C ILE A 272 12.29 -19.04 -67.51
N GLU A 273 12.32 -19.96 -66.55
CA GLU A 273 12.87 -21.31 -66.75
C GLU A 273 12.08 -22.09 -67.83
N GLN A 274 10.74 -22.02 -67.81
CA GLN A 274 9.89 -22.62 -68.83
C GLN A 274 10.15 -22.02 -70.22
N ASN A 275 10.15 -20.69 -70.35
CA ASN A 275 10.44 -20.02 -71.61
C ASN A 275 11.84 -20.39 -72.15
N MET A 276 12.85 -20.44 -71.28
CA MET A 276 14.20 -20.87 -71.65
C MET A 276 14.23 -22.32 -72.15
N ARG A 277 13.45 -23.22 -71.52
CA ARG A 277 13.31 -24.62 -71.98
C ARG A 277 12.63 -24.69 -73.34
N GLU A 278 11.53 -23.96 -73.54
CA GLU A 278 10.81 -23.90 -74.81
C GLU A 278 11.67 -23.35 -75.94
N GLU A 279 12.36 -22.24 -75.68
CA GLU A 279 13.27 -21.61 -76.65
C GLU A 279 14.43 -22.53 -77.01
N ARG A 280 15.03 -23.21 -76.03
CA ARG A 280 16.07 -24.21 -76.28
C ARG A 280 15.55 -25.35 -77.17
N ASN A 281 14.32 -25.82 -76.94
CA ASN A 281 13.70 -26.87 -77.76
C ASN A 281 13.39 -26.36 -79.18
N ARG A 282 12.94 -25.11 -79.34
CA ARG A 282 12.72 -24.48 -80.64
C ARG A 282 14.02 -24.39 -81.44
N ILE A 283 15.09 -23.88 -80.82
CA ILE A 283 16.42 -23.80 -81.43
C ILE A 283 16.91 -25.19 -81.85
N ALA A 284 16.71 -26.22 -81.02
CA ALA A 284 17.07 -27.59 -81.37
C ALA A 284 16.27 -28.11 -82.58
N ALA A 285 14.96 -27.86 -82.64
CA ALA A 285 14.11 -28.27 -83.77
C ALA A 285 14.47 -27.54 -85.07
N GLU A 286 14.74 -26.23 -85.01
CA GLU A 286 15.22 -25.45 -86.16
C GLU A 286 16.59 -25.93 -86.64
N PHE A 287 17.49 -26.27 -85.71
CA PHE A 287 18.78 -26.86 -86.03
C PHE A 287 18.62 -28.21 -86.73
N GLU A 288 17.76 -29.11 -86.22
CA GLU A 288 17.44 -30.40 -86.85
C GLU A 288 16.86 -30.21 -88.26
N GLN A 289 15.91 -29.28 -88.43
CA GLN A 289 15.32 -28.98 -89.73
C GLN A 289 16.35 -28.44 -90.72
N ASN A 290 17.16 -27.46 -90.32
CA ASN A 290 18.19 -26.85 -91.17
C ASN A 290 19.28 -27.86 -91.54
N MET A 291 19.71 -28.70 -90.59
CA MET A 291 20.65 -29.79 -90.88
C MET A 291 20.05 -30.86 -91.79
N GLY A 292 18.76 -31.17 -91.63
CA GLY A 292 18.02 -32.05 -92.54
C GLY A 292 17.90 -31.49 -93.96
N GLU A 293 17.72 -30.17 -94.11
CA GLU A 293 17.71 -29.49 -95.40
C GLU A 293 19.11 -29.44 -96.04
N LEU A 294 20.15 -29.10 -95.27
CA LEU A 294 21.54 -29.13 -95.72
C LEU A 294 21.94 -30.54 -96.20
N ALA A 295 21.59 -31.58 -95.44
CA ALA A 295 21.85 -32.97 -95.82
C ALA A 295 21.13 -33.35 -97.12
N ARG A 296 19.88 -32.89 -97.32
CA ARG A 296 19.13 -33.09 -98.57
C ARG A 296 19.79 -32.40 -99.76
N ARG A 297 20.15 -31.11 -99.62
CA ARG A 297 20.86 -30.35 -100.67
C ARG A 297 22.23 -30.94 -100.98
N PHE A 298 22.94 -31.43 -99.98
CA PHE A 298 24.23 -32.11 -100.15
C PHE A 298 24.08 -33.44 -100.91
N ALA A 299 23.07 -34.24 -100.57
CA ALA A 299 22.76 -35.49 -101.27
C ALA A 299 22.35 -35.23 -102.74
N GLU A 300 21.55 -34.18 -102.98
CA GLU A 300 21.16 -33.73 -104.32
C GLU A 300 22.37 -33.28 -105.14
N SER A 301 23.23 -32.40 -104.57
CA SER A 301 24.46 -31.97 -105.23
C SER A 301 25.39 -33.13 -105.55
N SER A 302 25.52 -34.10 -104.64
CA SER A 302 26.33 -35.30 -104.86
C SER A 302 25.75 -36.19 -105.96
N ARG A 303 24.41 -36.28 -106.07
CA ARG A 303 23.72 -36.96 -107.18
C ARG A 303 24.00 -36.28 -108.52
N THR A 304 23.92 -34.95 -108.57
CA THR A 304 24.25 -34.16 -109.76
C THR A 304 25.71 -34.30 -110.18
N VAL A 305 26.64 -34.33 -109.21
CA VAL A 305 28.07 -34.60 -109.48
C VAL A 305 28.26 -36.02 -110.02
N ALA A 306 27.59 -37.01 -109.42
CA ALA A 306 27.65 -38.40 -109.90
C ALA A 306 27.06 -38.56 -111.31
N GLU A 307 25.96 -37.88 -111.63
CA GLU A 307 25.38 -37.85 -112.98
C GLU A 307 26.29 -37.14 -113.98
N SER A 308 26.88 -36.00 -113.60
CA SER A 308 27.84 -35.28 -114.44
C SER A 308 29.08 -36.14 -114.72
N ALA A 309 29.58 -36.86 -113.71
CA ALA A 309 30.68 -37.81 -113.88
C ALA A 309 30.30 -38.96 -114.82
N ARG A 310 29.10 -39.56 -114.69
CA ARG A 310 28.61 -40.57 -115.64
C ARG A 310 28.46 -40.04 -117.06
N SER A 311 27.97 -38.81 -117.22
CA SER A 311 27.84 -38.17 -118.54
C SER A 311 29.21 -37.86 -119.16
N LEU A 312 30.20 -37.49 -118.35
CA LEU A 312 31.60 -37.35 -118.76
C LEU A 312 32.20 -38.69 -119.19
N THR A 313 31.93 -39.78 -118.45
CA THR A 313 32.33 -41.14 -118.83
C THR A 313 31.67 -41.57 -120.14
N GLY A 314 30.36 -41.32 -120.29
CA GLY A 314 29.64 -41.62 -121.53
C GLY A 314 30.17 -40.83 -122.73
N ASN A 315 30.46 -39.54 -122.56
CA ASN A 315 31.08 -38.73 -123.61
C ASN A 315 32.51 -39.18 -123.94
N ALA A 316 33.28 -39.63 -122.94
CA ALA A 316 34.62 -40.18 -123.16
C ALA A 316 34.58 -41.53 -123.90
N GLU A 317 33.58 -42.38 -123.62
CA GLU A 317 33.32 -43.60 -124.39
C GLU A 317 32.91 -43.30 -125.83
N ASP A 318 32.03 -42.31 -126.04
CA ASP A 318 31.59 -41.88 -127.38
C ASP A 318 32.76 -41.28 -128.19
N ALA A 319 33.62 -40.49 -127.54
CA ALA A 319 34.87 -39.99 -128.13
C ALA A 319 35.86 -41.12 -128.46
N SER A 320 35.95 -42.14 -127.60
CA SER A 320 36.77 -43.34 -127.83
C SER A 320 36.25 -44.16 -129.03
N GLN A 321 34.94 -44.37 -129.13
CA GLN A 321 34.33 -45.06 -130.28
C GLN A 321 34.53 -44.29 -131.59
N ARG A 322 34.39 -42.96 -131.57
CA ARG A 322 34.68 -42.12 -132.75
C ARG A 322 36.16 -42.19 -133.14
N ALA A 323 37.09 -42.20 -132.18
CA ALA A 323 38.51 -42.38 -132.46
C ALA A 323 38.82 -43.75 -133.08
N GLN A 324 38.13 -44.83 -132.68
CA GLN A 324 38.26 -46.14 -133.32
C GLN A 324 37.68 -46.17 -134.74
N SER A 325 36.62 -45.41 -135.02
CA SER A 325 36.02 -45.33 -136.37
C SER A 325 36.88 -44.60 -137.40
N VAL A 326 37.80 -43.73 -136.96
CA VAL A 326 38.73 -42.98 -137.84
C VAL A 326 39.97 -43.81 -138.20
N ASN A 327 40.24 -44.93 -137.52
CA ASN A 327 41.41 -45.77 -137.77
C ASN A 327 41.20 -46.84 -138.87
N HIS A 328 40.09 -46.75 -139.64
CA HIS A 328 39.72 -47.72 -140.68
C HIS A 328 39.39 -47.10 -142.05
N ALA A 329 39.94 -45.92 -142.38
CA ALA A 329 39.82 -45.32 -143.71
C ALA A 329 41.19 -45.11 -144.37
#